data_AF-A0A966MG10-F1
#
_entry.id   AF-A0A966MG10-F1
#
_cell.length_a   1.000
_cell.length_b   1.000
_cell.length_c   1.000
_cell.angle_alpha   90.00
_cell.angle_beta   90.00
_cell.angle_gamma   90.00
#
_symmetry.space_group_name_H-M   'P 1'
#
loop_
_entity.id
_entity.type
_entity.pdbx_description
1 polymer ?
#
loop_
_entity_poly.entity_id
_entity_poly.type
_entity_poly.pdbx_seq_one_letter_code
_entity_poly.pdbx_strand_id
1 'polypeptide(L)'
;PTPTPTPTPTPTPTPTPTPTPTPTPTPTPKSLTIYRGGSGGEVGSKTKKSAELNFSPAATNRNLKLWVFDPENSNKSLNSPGIFYKRDDGDWTWAGSNLDGTVYVNLPEGSYIFDTVEPNQNTQKYKRKTYSLVIDSKLVPKISGLIANSQGIFTVTIDLQVGLPLFQPKNVCQLRSQDGSSTLNNGFPRSSERLRDTGEIRALIIPVDFPDVIGSGNPAEVYHDMATSMDEFFKKMSDNRVSFSFQIFPTYLRLNFKSDEFGLGRWNSGNSFGYYKAAIDAADPFIDFSKFDVVYILSPRSIPWSSIAYGPAFPVRVETDDGWISNGTFSGADAYQRILGADWKWMAHETGHLFGLHDLYTSGSQKPTYGEWDLMSNNFSTRAIELNSWNRYVTNWLSDSQIDCLDKATIGTAALTRVLIPLSSNNLGQKAQFVRLSDSKILVMEYRKNGGFDILPAGNEGVLIYTVDMTVATMKGGWSVQRRPGSTNQDFLDAALRAGDKITVEGIEIEVVNTSEISATLQVRKS
;
A
#
# COMPACT_ATOMS: atom_id res chain seq x y z
N PRO A 1 -60.07 16.90 -88.55
CA PRO A 1 -59.95 16.96 -87.07
C PRO A 1 -59.39 15.65 -86.52
N THR A 2 -58.11 15.65 -86.17
CA THR A 2 -57.34 14.49 -85.72
C THR A 2 -57.70 14.14 -84.26
N PRO A 3 -57.96 12.86 -83.91
CA PRO A 3 -58.29 12.47 -82.55
C PRO A 3 -57.04 12.47 -81.64
N THR A 4 -57.16 13.13 -80.48
CA THR A 4 -56.16 13.19 -79.41
C THR A 4 -56.08 11.85 -78.65
N PRO A 5 -54.89 11.27 -78.43
CA PRO A 5 -54.75 9.99 -77.74
C PRO A 5 -54.94 10.09 -76.21
N THR A 6 -55.68 9.14 -75.66
CA THR A 6 -55.95 8.93 -74.23
C THR A 6 -54.70 8.41 -73.49
N PRO A 7 -54.30 8.97 -72.33
CA PRO A 7 -53.14 8.51 -71.58
C PRO A 7 -53.39 7.20 -70.82
N THR A 8 -52.38 6.31 -70.85
CA THR A 8 -52.32 4.99 -70.21
C THR A 8 -52.14 5.09 -68.69
N PRO A 9 -52.84 4.27 -67.86
CA PRO A 9 -52.69 4.30 -66.41
C PRO A 9 -51.32 3.76 -65.95
N THR A 10 -50.72 4.44 -64.98
CA THR A 10 -49.42 4.12 -64.36
C THR A 10 -49.56 2.99 -63.32
N PRO A 11 -48.67 1.98 -63.29
CA PRO A 11 -48.78 0.85 -62.36
C PRO A 11 -48.46 1.22 -60.90
N THR A 12 -49.24 0.68 -59.97
CA THR A 12 -49.10 0.82 -58.51
C THR A 12 -47.82 0.12 -58.00
N PRO A 13 -46.99 0.75 -57.15
CA PRO A 13 -45.76 0.13 -56.64
C PRO A 13 -46.03 -0.95 -55.58
N THR A 14 -45.31 -2.07 -55.70
CA THR A 14 -45.30 -3.21 -54.78
C THR A 14 -44.62 -2.84 -53.44
N PRO A 15 -45.13 -3.26 -52.26
CA PRO A 15 -44.54 -2.95 -50.97
C PRO A 15 -43.18 -3.63 -50.76
N THR A 16 -42.21 -2.86 -50.27
CA THR A 16 -40.83 -3.27 -49.96
C THR A 16 -40.78 -4.17 -48.72
N PRO A 17 -40.01 -5.28 -48.73
CA PRO A 17 -39.86 -6.16 -47.57
C PRO A 17 -39.18 -5.46 -46.37
N THR A 18 -39.69 -5.71 -45.17
CA THR A 18 -39.14 -5.19 -43.91
C THR A 18 -37.76 -5.82 -43.64
N PRO A 19 -36.72 -5.01 -43.33
CA PRO A 19 -35.38 -5.53 -43.09
C PRO A 19 -35.31 -6.36 -41.80
N THR A 20 -34.66 -7.52 -41.90
CA THR A 20 -34.33 -8.40 -40.76
C THR A 20 -33.43 -7.66 -39.77
N PRO A 21 -33.67 -7.75 -38.44
CA PRO A 21 -32.84 -7.06 -37.44
C PRO A 21 -31.40 -7.54 -37.52
N THR A 22 -30.48 -6.58 -37.66
CA THR A 22 -29.03 -6.82 -37.64
C THR A 22 -28.62 -7.38 -36.29
N PRO A 23 -27.82 -8.47 -36.21
CA PRO A 23 -27.33 -9.00 -34.95
C PRO A 23 -26.52 -7.92 -34.22
N THR A 24 -26.87 -7.67 -32.95
CA THR A 24 -26.12 -6.75 -32.09
C THR A 24 -24.69 -7.27 -31.92
N PRO A 25 -23.65 -6.46 -32.20
CA PRO A 25 -22.27 -6.90 -32.03
C PRO A 25 -22.03 -7.31 -30.59
N THR A 26 -21.47 -8.51 -30.39
CA THR A 26 -21.03 -8.98 -29.08
C THR A 26 -19.99 -8.00 -28.53
N PRO A 27 -20.15 -7.46 -27.31
CA PRO A 27 -19.18 -6.53 -26.74
C PRO A 27 -17.82 -7.21 -26.62
N THR A 28 -16.78 -6.56 -27.13
CA THR A 28 -15.39 -6.99 -26.95
C THR A 28 -15.08 -7.07 -25.45
N PRO A 29 -14.55 -8.19 -24.92
CA PRO A 29 -14.18 -8.30 -23.52
C PRO A 29 -13.15 -7.22 -23.15
N LYS A 30 -13.40 -6.50 -22.06
CA LYS A 30 -12.39 -5.61 -21.45
C LYS A 30 -11.31 -6.49 -20.81
N SER A 31 -10.04 -6.21 -21.08
CA SER A 31 -8.93 -7.03 -20.58
C SER A 31 -7.71 -6.18 -20.23
N LEU A 32 -6.96 -6.65 -19.24
CA LEU A 32 -5.69 -6.04 -18.83
C LEU A 32 -4.57 -6.31 -19.83
N THR A 33 -3.57 -5.42 -19.85
CA THR A 33 -2.37 -5.61 -20.65
C THR A 33 -1.61 -6.85 -20.17
N ILE A 34 -1.37 -7.80 -21.07
CA ILE A 34 -0.61 -9.00 -20.74
C ILE A 34 0.88 -8.66 -20.57
N TYR A 35 1.48 -9.14 -19.49
CA TYR A 35 2.91 -9.09 -19.29
C TYR A 35 3.63 -9.88 -20.38
N ARG A 36 4.51 -9.19 -21.12
CA ARG A 36 5.38 -9.77 -22.16
C ARG A 36 6.84 -9.40 -21.95
N GLY A 37 7.19 -8.97 -20.73
CA GLY A 37 8.48 -8.35 -20.42
C GLY A 37 9.69 -9.29 -20.39
N GLY A 38 9.54 -10.56 -20.79
CA GLY A 38 10.59 -11.59 -20.76
C GLY A 38 10.58 -12.42 -19.48
N SER A 39 11.37 -13.49 -19.45
CA SER A 39 11.69 -14.22 -18.22
C SER A 39 12.34 -13.27 -17.22
N GLY A 40 12.20 -13.56 -15.93
CA GLY A 40 13.00 -12.87 -14.92
C GLY A 40 14.47 -13.19 -15.12
N GLY A 41 15.30 -12.58 -14.27
CA GLY A 41 16.69 -12.97 -14.16
C GLY A 41 16.81 -14.50 -14.03
N GLU A 42 17.85 -15.11 -14.63
CA GLU A 42 18.17 -16.52 -14.35
C GLU A 42 18.28 -16.72 -12.84
N VAL A 43 18.01 -17.94 -12.34
CA VAL A 43 18.14 -18.24 -10.91
C VAL A 43 19.54 -17.87 -10.43
N GLY A 44 19.61 -16.85 -9.57
CA GLY A 44 20.88 -16.28 -9.13
C GLY A 44 21.58 -15.39 -10.17
N SER A 45 20.91 -14.80 -11.14
CA SER A 45 21.47 -13.81 -12.06
C SER A 45 21.92 -12.53 -11.37
N LYS A 46 21.32 -12.24 -10.19
CA LYS A 46 21.83 -11.27 -9.23
C LYS A 46 22.74 -11.84 -8.17
N THR A 47 23.08 -13.14 -8.22
CA THR A 47 24.11 -13.66 -7.33
C THR A 47 25.41 -12.93 -7.58
N LYS A 48 25.77 -12.09 -6.62
CA LYS A 48 27.08 -11.44 -6.67
C LYS A 48 28.08 -12.49 -6.25
N LYS A 49 29.00 -12.81 -7.16
CA LYS A 49 30.20 -13.54 -6.76
C LYS A 49 30.90 -12.72 -5.69
N SER A 50 31.12 -13.34 -4.54
CA SER A 50 31.84 -12.75 -3.42
C SER A 50 33.24 -12.37 -3.87
N ALA A 51 33.74 -11.25 -3.37
CA ALA A 51 35.06 -10.77 -3.75
C ALA A 51 36.15 -11.77 -3.33
N GLU A 52 37.16 -11.94 -4.19
CA GLU A 52 38.36 -12.66 -3.80
C GLU A 52 39.10 -11.83 -2.75
N LEU A 53 39.60 -12.50 -1.70
CA LEU A 53 40.32 -11.82 -0.64
C LEU A 53 41.75 -11.53 -1.08
N ASN A 54 42.23 -10.32 -0.78
CA ASN A 54 43.61 -9.90 -1.04
C ASN A 54 44.56 -10.23 0.14
N PHE A 55 44.12 -11.06 1.08
CA PHE A 55 44.87 -11.52 2.24
C PHE A 55 44.60 -13.02 2.47
N SER A 56 45.42 -13.65 3.32
CA SER A 56 45.21 -15.05 3.73
C SER A 56 44.28 -15.09 4.93
N PRO A 57 43.02 -15.59 4.79
CA PRO A 57 42.09 -15.66 5.90
C PRO A 57 42.47 -16.75 6.91
N ALA A 58 41.97 -16.63 8.14
CA ALA A 58 42.17 -17.62 9.19
C ALA A 58 41.70 -19.02 8.75
N ALA A 59 42.50 -20.05 9.03
CA ALA A 59 42.16 -21.42 8.65
C ALA A 59 40.96 -21.93 9.48
N THR A 60 40.06 -22.67 8.82
CA THR A 60 38.87 -23.22 9.47
C THR A 60 38.33 -24.44 8.72
N ASN A 61 37.67 -25.34 9.44
CA ASN A 61 36.88 -26.44 8.90
C ASN A 61 35.36 -26.22 9.03
N ARG A 62 34.94 -25.04 9.50
CA ARG A 62 33.51 -24.71 9.65
C ARG A 62 32.84 -24.51 8.29
N ASN A 63 31.56 -24.88 8.19
CA ASN A 63 30.85 -24.84 6.93
C ASN A 63 30.46 -23.42 6.48
N LEU A 64 29.97 -22.55 7.37
CA LEU A 64 29.70 -21.17 7.03
C LEU A 64 30.94 -20.30 7.23
N LYS A 65 31.32 -19.60 6.16
CA LYS A 65 32.44 -18.65 6.17
C LYS A 65 32.03 -17.31 5.60
N LEU A 66 32.16 -16.27 6.41
CA LEU A 66 31.79 -14.90 6.04
C LEU A 66 32.99 -13.96 6.18
N TRP A 67 32.95 -12.87 5.42
CA TRP A 67 33.80 -11.71 5.64
C TRP A 67 32.96 -10.44 5.48
N VAL A 68 32.95 -9.60 6.51
CA VAL A 68 32.14 -8.37 6.52
C VAL A 68 33.00 -7.19 6.03
N PHE A 69 32.71 -6.69 4.84
CA PHE A 69 33.46 -5.59 4.22
C PHE A 69 32.80 -4.23 4.47
N ASP A 70 33.60 -3.17 4.43
CA ASP A 70 33.15 -1.78 4.57
C ASP A 70 32.33 -1.35 3.33
N PRO A 71 31.06 -0.94 3.47
CA PRO A 71 30.23 -0.55 2.32
C PRO A 71 30.79 0.64 1.52
N GLU A 72 31.68 1.45 2.10
CA GLU A 72 32.36 2.55 1.39
C GLU A 72 33.67 2.10 0.71
N ASN A 73 34.19 0.92 1.06
CA ASN A 73 35.39 0.34 0.46
C ASN A 73 35.39 -1.19 0.58
N SER A 74 34.94 -1.87 -0.48
CA SER A 74 34.80 -3.33 -0.50
C SER A 74 36.11 -4.12 -0.40
N ASN A 75 37.27 -3.47 -0.48
CA ASN A 75 38.58 -4.09 -0.29
C ASN A 75 39.07 -4.06 1.17
N LYS A 76 38.25 -3.52 2.09
CA LYS A 76 38.59 -3.42 3.52
C LYS A 76 37.55 -4.12 4.37
N SER A 77 38.01 -4.71 5.48
CA SER A 77 37.09 -5.18 6.51
C SER A 77 36.37 -4.00 7.13
N LEU A 78 35.10 -4.19 7.44
CA LEU A 78 34.32 -3.25 8.26
C LEU A 78 34.85 -3.16 9.69
N ASN A 79 35.67 -4.13 10.14
CA ASN A 79 35.97 -4.39 11.55
C ASN A 79 34.68 -4.66 12.36
N SER A 80 33.74 -5.37 11.74
CA SER A 80 32.55 -5.86 12.44
C SER A 80 32.97 -6.80 13.58
N PRO A 81 32.39 -6.67 14.78
CA PRO A 81 32.72 -7.56 15.90
C PRO A 81 32.18 -8.99 15.71
N GLY A 82 31.29 -9.21 14.74
CA GLY A 82 30.65 -10.51 14.52
C GLY A 82 29.29 -10.40 13.83
N ILE A 83 28.50 -11.45 13.96
CA ILE A 83 27.10 -11.50 13.49
C ILE A 83 26.19 -12.02 14.61
N PHE A 84 24.91 -11.67 14.51
CA PHE A 84 23.84 -12.44 15.16
C PHE A 84 23.22 -13.38 14.13
N TYR A 85 22.91 -14.62 14.48
CA TYR A 85 22.20 -15.55 13.60
C TYR A 85 21.14 -16.33 14.37
N LYS A 86 20.10 -16.78 13.68
CA LYS A 86 19.09 -17.69 14.24
C LYS A 86 18.56 -18.64 13.18
N ARG A 87 18.06 -19.79 13.63
CA ARG A 87 17.21 -20.68 12.82
C ARG A 87 15.79 -20.08 12.74
N ASP A 88 15.04 -20.37 11.69
CA ASP A 88 13.70 -19.78 11.42
C ASP A 88 12.73 -19.75 12.63
N ASP A 89 12.87 -20.71 13.56
CA ASP A 89 12.06 -20.90 14.77
C ASP A 89 12.83 -20.75 16.10
N GLY A 90 14.08 -20.24 16.07
CA GLY A 90 14.98 -20.19 17.22
C GLY A 90 15.33 -18.79 17.73
N ASP A 91 16.05 -18.76 18.86
CA ASP A 91 16.61 -17.53 19.44
C ASP A 91 17.88 -17.05 18.71
N TRP A 92 18.15 -15.75 18.82
CA TRP A 92 19.38 -15.14 18.28
C TRP A 92 20.63 -15.61 19.04
N THR A 93 21.61 -16.07 18.28
CA THR A 93 22.91 -16.54 18.77
C THR A 93 24.03 -15.64 18.23
N TRP A 94 25.06 -15.39 19.05
CA TRP A 94 26.21 -14.56 18.70
C TRP A 94 27.36 -15.38 18.10
N ALA A 95 27.98 -14.87 17.03
CA ALA A 95 29.25 -15.38 16.50
C ALA A 95 30.25 -14.24 16.31
N GLY A 96 31.36 -14.27 17.04
CA GLY A 96 32.41 -13.27 16.97
C GLY A 96 33.27 -13.37 15.72
N SER A 97 33.88 -12.26 15.31
CA SER A 97 34.86 -12.20 14.23
C SER A 97 36.28 -12.56 14.68
N ASN A 98 37.06 -13.06 13.73
CA ASN A 98 38.51 -13.21 13.84
C ASN A 98 39.19 -11.84 13.64
N LEU A 99 40.49 -11.76 13.97
CA LEU A 99 41.29 -10.53 13.81
C LEU A 99 41.36 -10.01 12.36
N ASP A 100 41.17 -10.88 11.37
CA ASP A 100 41.14 -10.54 9.94
C ASP A 100 39.74 -10.11 9.45
N GLY A 101 38.76 -10.05 10.35
CA GLY A 101 37.37 -9.69 10.08
C GLY A 101 36.52 -10.82 9.51
N THR A 102 37.05 -12.04 9.40
CA THR A 102 36.25 -13.21 9.00
C THR A 102 35.39 -13.72 10.15
N VAL A 103 34.25 -14.32 9.83
CA VAL A 103 33.35 -14.95 10.82
C VAL A 103 33.07 -16.38 10.38
N TYR A 104 33.30 -17.34 11.28
CA TYR A 104 33.13 -18.76 11.00
C TYR A 104 32.14 -19.41 11.96
N VAL A 105 31.11 -20.05 11.41
CA VAL A 105 30.07 -20.73 12.19
C VAL A 105 29.88 -22.12 11.63
N ASN A 106 29.67 -23.11 12.52
CA ASN A 106 29.28 -24.44 12.10
C ASN A 106 27.78 -24.62 12.33
N LEU A 107 27.02 -24.78 11.26
CA LEU A 107 25.56 -24.86 11.30
C LEU A 107 25.07 -26.21 10.78
N PRO A 108 24.10 -26.87 11.45
CA PRO A 108 23.43 -28.04 10.91
C PRO A 108 22.52 -27.67 9.73
N GLU A 109 22.05 -28.68 8.99
CA GLU A 109 21.04 -28.52 7.93
C GLU A 109 19.81 -27.74 8.44
N GLY A 110 19.36 -26.77 7.64
CA GLY A 110 18.21 -25.94 7.94
C GLY A 110 18.29 -24.54 7.34
N SER A 111 17.24 -23.77 7.58
CA SER A 111 17.10 -22.37 7.17
C SER A 111 17.40 -21.43 8.34
N TYR A 112 18.11 -20.34 8.03
CA TYR A 112 18.62 -19.37 8.98
C TYR A 112 18.49 -17.96 8.42
N ILE A 113 18.48 -17.00 9.34
CA ILE A 113 18.84 -15.61 9.02
C ILE A 113 20.01 -15.17 9.88
N PHE A 114 20.79 -14.21 9.39
CA PHE A 114 21.81 -13.55 10.18
C PHE A 114 21.89 -12.05 9.90
N ASP A 115 22.24 -11.29 10.93
CA ASP A 115 22.44 -9.85 10.90
C ASP A 115 23.92 -9.51 10.99
N THR A 116 24.40 -8.66 10.08
CA THR A 116 25.69 -8.00 10.24
C THR A 116 25.66 -7.02 11.40
N VAL A 117 26.80 -6.81 12.06
CA VAL A 117 26.90 -5.91 13.21
C VAL A 117 27.84 -4.75 12.92
N GLU A 118 27.37 -3.57 13.26
CA GLU A 118 28.05 -2.29 13.16
C GLU A 118 29.39 -2.29 13.93
N PRO A 119 30.47 -1.75 13.34
CA PRO A 119 31.74 -1.61 14.03
C PRO A 119 31.62 -0.56 15.13
N ASN A 120 32.19 -0.85 16.30
CA ASN A 120 32.22 0.07 17.46
C ASN A 120 30.84 0.61 17.87
N GLN A 121 29.76 -0.15 17.66
CA GLN A 121 28.38 0.28 17.94
C GLN A 121 27.97 1.56 17.19
N ASN A 122 28.58 1.84 16.03
CA ASN A 122 28.28 3.04 15.24
C ASN A 122 26.95 2.90 14.45
N THR A 123 25.85 2.89 15.20
CA THR A 123 24.47 2.83 14.71
C THR A 123 23.99 4.15 14.08
N GLN A 124 24.81 5.22 14.10
CA GLN A 124 24.49 6.46 13.38
C GLN A 124 24.93 6.40 11.91
N LYS A 125 26.05 5.72 11.63
CA LYS A 125 26.58 5.58 10.26
C LYS A 125 26.12 4.30 9.58
N TYR A 126 25.90 3.23 10.34
CA TYR A 126 25.60 1.92 9.78
C TYR A 126 24.26 1.37 10.27
N LYS A 127 23.52 0.70 9.40
CA LYS A 127 22.29 -0.03 9.71
C LYS A 127 22.53 -1.51 9.43
N ARG A 128 22.30 -2.36 10.45
CA ARG A 128 22.43 -3.82 10.32
C ARG A 128 21.69 -4.33 9.10
N LYS A 129 22.30 -5.28 8.42
CA LYS A 129 21.73 -5.91 7.24
C LYS A 129 21.49 -7.38 7.50
N THR A 130 20.25 -7.79 7.29
CA THR A 130 19.83 -9.19 7.42
C THR A 130 20.03 -9.93 6.11
N TYR A 131 20.53 -11.16 6.22
CA TYR A 131 20.75 -12.07 5.11
C TYR A 131 20.06 -13.40 5.39
N SER A 132 19.46 -13.99 4.37
CA SER A 132 18.87 -15.33 4.42
C SER A 132 19.89 -16.39 4.00
N LEU A 133 19.98 -17.47 4.78
CA LEU A 133 20.96 -18.54 4.63
C LEU A 133 20.26 -19.90 4.72
N VAL A 134 20.58 -20.82 3.81
CA VAL A 134 20.19 -22.23 3.91
C VAL A 134 21.44 -23.09 3.97
N ILE A 135 21.46 -24.03 4.90
CA ILE A 135 22.42 -25.14 4.94
C ILE A 135 21.71 -26.37 4.38
N ASP A 136 22.19 -26.91 3.26
CA ASP A 136 21.59 -28.09 2.64
C ASP A 136 21.95 -29.41 3.34
N SER A 137 21.38 -30.52 2.89
CA SER A 137 21.62 -31.87 3.42
C SER A 137 23.07 -32.36 3.28
N LYS A 138 23.90 -31.67 2.49
CA LYS A 138 25.35 -31.90 2.37
C LYS A 138 26.17 -30.92 3.22
N LEU A 139 25.50 -30.16 4.09
CA LEU A 139 26.06 -29.11 4.93
C LEU A 139 26.70 -27.95 4.16
N VAL A 140 26.30 -27.73 2.90
CA VAL A 140 26.80 -26.64 2.07
C VAL A 140 25.94 -25.38 2.30
N PRO A 141 26.55 -24.24 2.67
CA PRO A 141 25.81 -22.99 2.83
C PRO A 141 25.43 -22.35 1.48
N LYS A 142 24.24 -21.77 1.44
CA LYS A 142 23.73 -20.93 0.34
C LYS A 142 23.13 -19.66 0.93
N ILE A 143 23.73 -18.51 0.62
CA ILE A 143 23.19 -17.20 1.00
C ILE A 143 22.42 -16.63 -0.18
N SER A 144 21.19 -16.17 0.07
CA SER A 144 20.36 -15.52 -0.95
C SER A 144 21.14 -14.40 -1.65
N GLY A 145 21.14 -14.40 -2.99
CA GLY A 145 21.81 -13.37 -3.78
C GLY A 145 23.35 -13.39 -3.76
N LEU A 146 24.03 -14.43 -3.24
CA LEU A 146 25.49 -14.50 -3.21
C LEU A 146 26.06 -15.86 -3.63
N ILE A 147 27.17 -15.83 -4.36
CA ILE A 147 28.04 -17.00 -4.59
C ILE A 147 29.32 -16.80 -3.78
N ALA A 148 29.80 -17.85 -3.11
CA ALA A 148 31.07 -17.80 -2.40
C ALA A 148 32.27 -17.59 -3.36
N ASN A 149 33.35 -17.01 -2.85
CA ASN A 149 34.58 -16.87 -3.62
C ASN A 149 35.33 -18.20 -3.77
N SER A 150 36.51 -18.19 -4.40
CA SER A 150 37.32 -19.41 -4.64
C SER A 150 37.69 -20.19 -3.37
N GLN A 151 37.65 -19.56 -2.19
CA GLN A 151 37.96 -20.17 -0.89
C GLN A 151 36.70 -20.63 -0.12
N GLY A 152 35.52 -20.49 -0.73
CA GLY A 152 34.23 -20.80 -0.10
C GLY A 152 33.79 -19.75 0.92
N ILE A 153 34.27 -18.50 0.82
CA ILE A 153 33.90 -17.40 1.71
C ILE A 153 32.87 -16.50 1.04
N PHE A 154 31.80 -16.15 1.76
CA PHE A 154 30.84 -15.16 1.34
C PHE A 154 31.24 -13.77 1.85
N THR A 155 31.34 -12.79 0.96
CA THR A 155 31.63 -11.41 1.33
C THR A 155 30.32 -10.64 1.46
N VAL A 156 30.01 -10.21 2.68
CA VAL A 156 28.75 -9.53 3.06
C VAL A 156 29.06 -8.13 3.58
N THR A 157 28.06 -7.26 3.69
CA THR A 157 28.25 -5.89 4.14
C THR A 157 27.11 -5.42 5.03
N ILE A 158 27.22 -4.19 5.51
CA ILE A 158 26.20 -3.48 6.28
C ILE A 158 25.68 -2.31 5.43
N ASP A 159 24.47 -1.82 5.70
CA ASP A 159 23.95 -0.67 4.96
C ASP A 159 24.48 0.64 5.57
N LEU A 160 24.81 1.63 4.73
CA LEU A 160 25.09 2.99 5.18
C LEU A 160 23.79 3.70 5.54
N GLN A 161 23.77 4.34 6.69
CA GLN A 161 22.77 5.34 7.01
C GLN A 161 23.18 6.64 6.33
N VAL A 162 22.65 6.87 5.12
CA VAL A 162 22.65 8.21 4.55
C VAL A 162 21.73 9.04 5.42
N GLY A 163 22.27 10.03 6.13
CA GLY A 163 21.46 10.96 6.93
C GLY A 163 20.41 11.58 6.03
N LEU A 164 19.14 11.19 6.20
CA LEU A 164 18.04 11.78 5.48
C LEU A 164 18.06 13.29 5.76
N PRO A 165 17.88 14.15 4.74
CA PRO A 165 17.80 15.58 4.98
C PRO A 165 16.75 15.84 6.05
N LEU A 166 17.13 16.61 7.08
CA LEU A 166 16.28 16.85 8.23
C LEU A 166 14.97 17.46 7.73
N PHE A 167 13.86 16.75 7.90
CA PHE A 167 12.55 17.21 7.44
C PHE A 167 12.26 18.63 7.95
N GLN A 168 12.04 19.55 7.02
CA GLN A 168 11.65 20.93 7.31
C GLN A 168 10.16 21.08 6.99
N PRO A 169 9.31 21.35 8.00
CA PRO A 169 7.89 21.52 7.76
C PRO A 169 7.65 22.78 6.91
N LYS A 170 6.82 22.65 5.88
CA LYS A 170 6.44 23.78 5.00
C LYS A 170 5.54 24.80 5.71
N ASN A 171 4.80 24.35 6.73
CA ASN A 171 3.92 25.16 7.56
C ASN A 171 3.75 24.50 8.94
N VAL A 172 3.04 25.16 9.85
CA VAL A 172 2.87 24.70 11.24
C VAL A 172 2.04 23.42 11.39
N CYS A 173 1.27 23.01 10.37
CA CYS A 173 0.44 21.81 10.42
C CYS A 173 1.16 20.56 9.91
N GLN A 174 2.38 20.68 9.36
CA GLN A 174 3.17 19.50 9.01
C GLN A 174 3.85 18.91 10.24
N LEU A 175 3.10 18.12 11.02
CA LEU A 175 3.57 17.48 12.24
C LEU A 175 4.31 16.17 11.93
N ARG A 176 5.35 15.88 12.72
CA ARG A 176 6.15 14.67 12.54
C ARG A 176 5.40 13.43 13.01
N SER A 177 5.54 12.33 12.27
CA SER A 177 5.12 10.99 12.73
C SER A 177 5.90 10.66 14.01
N GLN A 178 5.21 10.18 15.04
CA GLN A 178 5.77 9.92 16.38
C GLN A 178 5.31 8.55 16.94
N ASP A 179 4.74 7.71 16.10
CA ASP A 179 4.17 6.40 16.40
C ASP A 179 5.22 5.26 16.36
N GLY A 180 6.44 5.57 15.92
CA GLY A 180 7.55 4.63 15.84
C GLY A 180 7.52 3.68 14.63
N SER A 181 6.56 3.84 13.73
CA SER A 181 6.48 3.05 12.50
C SER A 181 7.59 3.41 11.53
N SER A 182 8.23 2.40 10.93
CA SER A 182 9.25 2.57 9.90
C SER A 182 8.70 2.47 8.47
N THR A 183 7.47 2.00 8.32
CA THR A 183 6.85 1.67 7.02
C THR A 183 5.57 2.45 6.75
N LEU A 184 4.80 2.74 7.79
CA LEU A 184 3.57 3.54 7.73
C LEU A 184 3.82 4.94 8.31
N ASN A 185 2.90 5.85 8.04
CA ASN A 185 2.98 7.24 8.46
C ASN A 185 1.61 7.78 8.87
N ASN A 186 1.55 8.46 10.01
CA ASN A 186 0.41 9.31 10.42
C ASN A 186 0.78 10.81 10.43
N GLY A 187 2.00 11.14 10.02
CA GLY A 187 2.53 12.50 9.85
C GLY A 187 3.70 12.55 8.86
N PHE A 188 4.54 13.57 8.95
CA PHE A 188 5.64 13.83 8.01
C PHE A 188 7.03 13.43 8.55
N PRO A 189 8.03 13.21 7.68
CA PRO A 189 7.90 12.96 6.25
C PRO A 189 7.32 11.57 5.98
N ARG A 190 6.80 11.35 4.77
CA ARG A 190 6.48 10.00 4.31
C ARG A 190 7.73 9.14 4.18
N SER A 191 7.56 7.83 4.40
CA SER A 191 8.64 6.88 4.18
C SER A 191 9.00 6.81 2.69
N SER A 192 10.29 7.00 2.38
CA SER A 192 10.80 6.99 1.00
C SER A 192 10.79 5.62 0.33
N GLU A 193 10.49 4.54 1.08
CA GLU A 193 10.40 3.17 0.56
C GLU A 193 8.98 2.78 0.12
N ARG A 194 8.00 3.65 0.36
CA ARG A 194 6.62 3.47 -0.08
C ARG A 194 6.44 3.92 -1.53
N LEU A 195 5.28 3.62 -2.11
CA LEU A 195 4.94 4.05 -3.46
C LEU A 195 5.06 5.57 -3.61
N ARG A 196 5.58 6.01 -4.76
CA ARG A 196 5.64 7.43 -5.12
C ARG A 196 4.24 8.03 -5.15
N ASP A 197 4.10 9.24 -4.63
CA ASP A 197 2.84 10.00 -4.55
C ASP A 197 2.46 10.71 -5.85
N THR A 198 3.30 10.63 -6.90
CA THR A 198 3.01 11.22 -8.20
C THR A 198 3.52 10.35 -9.35
N GLY A 199 2.93 10.53 -10.53
CA GLY A 199 3.24 9.80 -11.75
C GLY A 199 2.53 8.45 -11.87
N GLU A 200 2.88 7.72 -12.91
CA GLU A 200 2.27 6.43 -13.23
C GLU A 200 3.00 5.29 -12.50
N ILE A 201 2.35 4.64 -11.53
CA ILE A 201 2.83 3.44 -10.83
C ILE A 201 2.79 2.23 -11.76
N ARG A 202 3.92 1.54 -11.92
CA ARG A 202 4.02 0.31 -12.70
C ARG A 202 3.58 -0.85 -11.83
N ALA A 203 2.45 -1.47 -12.16
CA ALA A 203 1.83 -2.50 -11.33
C ALA A 203 1.75 -3.84 -12.05
N LEU A 204 2.09 -4.91 -11.32
CA LEU A 204 1.99 -6.28 -11.82
C LEU A 204 0.95 -7.06 -11.02
N ILE A 205 0.06 -7.75 -11.74
CA ILE A 205 -0.85 -8.73 -11.17
C ILE A 205 -0.35 -10.13 -11.55
N ILE A 206 -0.17 -10.98 -10.54
CA ILE A 206 0.20 -12.39 -10.68
C ILE A 206 -1.01 -13.21 -10.22
N PRO A 207 -1.92 -13.58 -11.13
CA PRO A 207 -2.94 -14.58 -10.81
C PRO A 207 -2.24 -15.91 -10.46
N VAL A 208 -2.60 -16.52 -9.34
CA VAL A 208 -2.07 -17.82 -8.90
C VAL A 208 -3.19 -18.83 -8.75
N ASP A 209 -2.85 -20.10 -8.85
CA ASP A 209 -3.74 -21.19 -8.44
C ASP A 209 -2.97 -22.34 -7.79
N PHE A 210 -3.70 -23.32 -7.25
CA PHE A 210 -3.17 -24.34 -6.35
C PHE A 210 -3.52 -25.74 -6.86
N PRO A 211 -2.87 -26.81 -6.36
CA PRO A 211 -3.26 -28.19 -6.66
C PRO A 211 -4.71 -28.52 -6.27
N ASP A 212 -5.23 -27.89 -5.21
CA ASP A 212 -6.56 -28.12 -4.61
C ASP A 212 -7.59 -27.03 -4.97
N VAL A 213 -7.16 -25.86 -5.45
CA VAL A 213 -8.03 -24.74 -5.85
C VAL A 213 -7.57 -24.23 -7.21
N ILE A 214 -8.28 -24.64 -8.26
CA ILE A 214 -7.93 -24.36 -9.65
C ILE A 214 -8.51 -23.02 -10.11
N GLY A 215 -7.68 -22.19 -10.76
CA GLY A 215 -8.12 -20.95 -11.38
C GLY A 215 -9.01 -21.20 -12.59
N SER A 216 -10.00 -20.32 -12.82
CA SER A 216 -10.94 -20.44 -13.94
C SER A 216 -11.08 -19.11 -14.69
N GLY A 217 -11.33 -19.19 -16.00
CA GLY A 217 -11.51 -18.03 -16.87
C GLY A 217 -10.19 -17.39 -17.32
N ASN A 218 -10.27 -16.36 -18.17
CA ASN A 218 -9.12 -15.57 -18.57
C ASN A 218 -8.76 -14.57 -17.44
N PRO A 219 -7.60 -14.69 -16.77
CA PRO A 219 -7.28 -13.83 -15.62
C PRO A 219 -7.28 -12.34 -15.98
N ALA A 220 -6.89 -11.98 -17.21
CA ALA A 220 -6.87 -10.59 -17.66
C ALA A 220 -8.26 -9.96 -17.77
N GLU A 221 -9.30 -10.77 -17.98
CA GLU A 221 -10.70 -10.35 -17.98
C GLU A 221 -11.27 -10.42 -16.56
N VAL A 222 -10.97 -11.49 -15.82
CA VAL A 222 -11.48 -11.75 -14.45
C VAL A 222 -11.09 -10.63 -13.47
N TYR A 223 -9.86 -10.09 -13.59
CA TYR A 223 -9.33 -9.06 -12.70
C TYR A 223 -9.33 -7.66 -13.32
N HIS A 224 -9.91 -7.48 -14.52
CA HIS A 224 -9.95 -6.18 -15.20
C HIS A 224 -10.61 -5.10 -14.32
N ASP A 225 -11.85 -5.32 -13.91
CA ASP A 225 -12.62 -4.32 -13.18
C ASP A 225 -12.02 -4.05 -11.79
N MET A 226 -11.46 -5.07 -11.15
CA MET A 226 -10.74 -4.94 -9.88
C MET A 226 -9.57 -3.93 -10.00
N ALA A 227 -8.77 -4.06 -11.04
CA ALA A 227 -7.60 -3.20 -11.27
C ALA A 227 -8.01 -1.79 -11.74
N THR A 228 -8.94 -1.68 -12.71
CA THR A 228 -9.32 -0.37 -13.27
C THR A 228 -10.10 0.48 -12.26
N SER A 229 -10.97 -0.11 -11.44
CA SER A 229 -11.67 0.65 -10.41
C SER A 229 -10.73 1.11 -9.28
N MET A 230 -9.68 0.34 -8.97
CA MET A 230 -8.64 0.79 -8.04
C MET A 230 -7.82 1.97 -8.61
N ASP A 231 -7.44 1.92 -9.90
CA ASP A 231 -6.81 3.05 -10.58
C ASP A 231 -7.70 4.31 -10.57
N GLU A 232 -8.99 4.15 -10.91
CA GLU A 232 -9.98 5.25 -10.86
C GLU A 232 -10.10 5.86 -9.46
N PHE A 233 -10.11 5.03 -8.41
CA PHE A 233 -10.12 5.49 -7.03
C PHE A 233 -8.90 6.37 -6.72
N PHE A 234 -7.68 5.89 -6.98
CA PHE A 234 -6.48 6.67 -6.68
C PHE A 234 -6.30 7.90 -7.58
N LYS A 235 -6.73 7.85 -8.85
CA LYS A 235 -6.82 9.06 -9.70
C LYS A 235 -7.72 10.12 -9.06
N LYS A 236 -8.88 9.71 -8.53
CA LYS A 236 -9.80 10.63 -7.86
C LYS A 236 -9.25 11.14 -6.52
N MET A 237 -8.64 10.28 -5.71
CA MET A 237 -8.09 10.67 -4.40
C MET A 237 -6.90 11.62 -4.55
N SER A 238 -6.10 11.43 -5.59
CA SER A 238 -4.86 12.16 -5.84
C SER A 238 -5.01 13.37 -6.77
N ASP A 239 -6.22 13.69 -7.23
CA ASP A 239 -6.46 14.72 -8.25
C ASP A 239 -5.61 14.51 -9.52
N ASN A 240 -5.62 13.26 -10.01
CA ASN A 240 -4.84 12.74 -11.14
C ASN A 240 -3.33 12.83 -11.01
N ARG A 241 -2.79 13.06 -9.80
CA ARG A 241 -1.34 13.02 -9.56
C ARG A 241 -0.78 11.62 -9.72
N VAL A 242 -1.58 10.59 -9.41
CA VAL A 242 -1.19 9.18 -9.51
C VAL A 242 -2.13 8.45 -10.44
N SER A 243 -1.56 7.52 -11.22
CA SER A 243 -2.28 6.49 -11.96
C SER A 243 -1.53 5.16 -11.85
N PHE A 244 -2.18 4.06 -12.20
CA PHE A 244 -1.60 2.73 -12.24
C PHE A 244 -1.58 2.19 -13.67
N SER A 245 -0.43 1.70 -14.10
CA SER A 245 -0.25 0.95 -15.34
C SER A 245 -0.14 -0.52 -15.00
N PHE A 246 -1.26 -1.23 -15.14
CA PHE A 246 -1.35 -2.64 -14.82
C PHE A 246 -0.91 -3.53 -15.98
N GLN A 247 -0.02 -4.46 -15.65
CA GLN A 247 0.21 -5.65 -16.45
C GLN A 247 -0.19 -6.89 -15.65
N ILE A 248 -0.62 -7.94 -16.34
CA ILE A 248 -1.01 -9.21 -15.70
C ILE A 248 -0.25 -10.38 -16.31
N PHE A 249 0.17 -11.33 -15.47
CA PHE A 249 0.73 -12.60 -15.95
C PHE A 249 -0.34 -13.37 -16.77
N PRO A 250 0.00 -13.93 -17.95
CA PRO A 250 -0.98 -14.37 -18.94
C PRO A 250 -1.89 -15.51 -18.47
N THR A 251 -1.45 -16.33 -17.52
CA THR A 251 -2.17 -17.50 -17.02
C THR A 251 -2.14 -17.51 -15.50
N TYR A 252 -3.02 -18.28 -14.85
CA TYR A 252 -2.83 -18.59 -13.44
C TYR A 252 -1.49 -19.33 -13.27
N LEU A 253 -0.59 -18.77 -12.46
CA LEU A 253 0.68 -19.40 -12.11
C LEU A 253 0.40 -20.50 -11.08
N ARG A 254 0.71 -21.74 -11.45
CA ARG A 254 0.50 -22.89 -10.57
C ARG A 254 1.54 -22.93 -9.45
N LEU A 255 1.08 -22.72 -8.22
CA LEU A 255 1.88 -22.92 -7.02
C LEU A 255 2.01 -24.43 -6.74
N ASN A 256 3.17 -24.86 -6.26
CA ASN A 256 3.50 -26.27 -6.03
C ASN A 256 3.11 -26.78 -4.62
N PHE A 257 2.30 -26.00 -3.91
CA PHE A 257 1.79 -26.26 -2.57
C PHE A 257 0.28 -26.07 -2.51
N LYS A 258 -0.39 -26.66 -1.51
CA LYS A 258 -1.84 -26.52 -1.34
C LYS A 258 -2.23 -25.15 -0.79
N SER A 259 -3.46 -24.74 -1.06
CA SER A 259 -3.99 -23.44 -0.62
C SER A 259 -3.99 -23.24 0.91
N ASP A 260 -4.03 -24.33 1.68
CA ASP A 260 -4.06 -24.32 3.15
C ASP A 260 -2.68 -24.50 3.82
N GLU A 261 -1.61 -24.67 3.05
CA GLU A 261 -0.27 -25.03 3.56
C GLU A 261 0.29 -24.01 4.58
N PHE A 262 -0.01 -22.73 4.38
CA PHE A 262 0.48 -21.65 5.24
C PHE A 262 -0.46 -21.32 6.41
N GLY A 263 -1.54 -22.07 6.59
CA GLY A 263 -2.44 -21.93 7.74
C GLY A 263 -3.24 -20.62 7.78
N LEU A 264 -3.54 -20.03 6.62
CA LEU A 264 -4.17 -18.71 6.49
C LEU A 264 -5.72 -18.75 6.55
N GLY A 265 -6.30 -19.91 6.89
CA GLY A 265 -7.76 -20.14 6.89
C GLY A 265 -8.53 -19.43 8.00
N ARG A 266 -7.88 -18.58 8.80
CA ARG A 266 -8.50 -17.71 9.82
C ARG A 266 -7.81 -16.36 9.82
N TRP A 267 -8.57 -15.32 10.16
CA TRP A 267 -8.08 -13.95 10.24
C TRP A 267 -6.88 -13.82 11.19
N ASN A 268 -5.84 -13.08 10.78
CA ASN A 268 -4.61 -12.85 11.55
C ASN A 268 -3.92 -14.14 12.06
N SER A 269 -3.92 -15.20 11.26
CA SER A 269 -3.31 -16.48 11.61
C SER A 269 -2.42 -17.02 10.49
N GLY A 270 -1.54 -17.97 10.83
CA GLY A 270 -0.66 -18.61 9.85
C GLY A 270 0.56 -17.78 9.47
N ASN A 271 1.24 -18.19 8.39
CA ASN A 271 2.48 -17.60 7.92
C ASN A 271 2.28 -16.81 6.61
N SER A 272 1.69 -15.61 6.73
CA SER A 272 1.35 -14.77 5.57
C SER A 272 2.58 -14.32 4.79
N PHE A 273 3.67 -13.97 5.48
CA PHE A 273 4.92 -13.61 4.82
C PHE A 273 5.55 -14.78 4.06
N GLY A 274 5.52 -15.99 4.65
CA GLY A 274 5.98 -17.21 3.98
C GLY A 274 5.22 -17.49 2.68
N TYR A 275 3.89 -17.36 2.69
CA TYR A 275 3.08 -17.50 1.49
C TYR A 275 3.43 -16.45 0.43
N TYR A 276 3.50 -15.17 0.83
CA TYR A 276 3.86 -14.07 -0.06
C TYR A 276 5.21 -14.31 -0.72
N LYS A 277 6.24 -14.68 0.07
CA LYS A 277 7.56 -14.99 -0.45
C LYS A 277 7.54 -16.19 -1.40
N ALA A 278 6.88 -17.29 -1.03
CA ALA A 278 6.83 -18.49 -1.86
C ALA A 278 6.14 -18.24 -3.22
N ALA A 279 5.12 -17.39 -3.25
CA ALA A 279 4.46 -17.00 -4.50
C ALA A 279 5.34 -16.08 -5.37
N ILE A 280 6.11 -15.16 -4.77
CA ILE A 280 7.13 -14.37 -5.50
C ILE A 280 8.22 -15.28 -6.06
N ASP A 281 8.79 -16.18 -5.25
CA ASP A 281 9.82 -17.13 -5.67
C ASP A 281 9.35 -18.02 -6.84
N ALA A 282 8.07 -18.43 -6.85
CA ALA A 282 7.50 -19.21 -7.94
C ALA A 282 7.36 -18.41 -9.25
N ALA A 283 7.18 -17.10 -9.15
CA ALA A 283 6.98 -16.20 -10.28
C ALA A 283 8.31 -15.66 -10.85
N ASP A 284 9.35 -15.56 -10.03
CA ASP A 284 10.65 -14.95 -10.35
C ASP A 284 11.28 -15.47 -11.64
N PRO A 285 11.31 -16.79 -11.95
CA PRO A 285 11.88 -17.27 -13.20
C PRO A 285 11.18 -16.74 -14.46
N PHE A 286 9.96 -16.21 -14.34
CA PHE A 286 9.12 -15.80 -15.46
C PHE A 286 8.93 -14.29 -15.56
N ILE A 287 9.35 -13.50 -14.57
CA ILE A 287 9.00 -12.09 -14.45
C ILE A 287 10.22 -11.26 -14.07
N ASP A 288 10.54 -10.24 -14.86
CA ASP A 288 11.51 -9.21 -14.49
C ASP A 288 10.87 -8.20 -13.52
N PHE A 289 11.06 -8.42 -12.22
CA PHE A 289 10.45 -7.58 -11.19
C PHE A 289 11.00 -6.14 -11.15
N SER A 290 12.16 -5.85 -11.75
CA SER A 290 12.73 -4.49 -11.79
C SER A 290 11.86 -3.50 -12.59
N LYS A 291 10.96 -4.04 -13.42
CA LYS A 291 10.00 -3.27 -14.22
C LYS A 291 8.80 -2.76 -13.44
N PHE A 292 8.61 -3.17 -12.18
CA PHE A 292 7.40 -2.89 -11.41
C PHE A 292 7.71 -2.20 -10.08
N ASP A 293 6.78 -1.32 -9.68
CA ASP A 293 6.83 -0.61 -8.40
C ASP A 293 6.02 -1.34 -7.32
N VAL A 294 5.04 -2.15 -7.74
CA VAL A 294 4.13 -2.93 -6.87
C VAL A 294 3.70 -4.25 -7.52
N VAL A 295 3.52 -5.29 -6.69
CA VAL A 295 3.07 -6.62 -7.09
C VAL A 295 1.83 -7.07 -6.32
N TYR A 296 0.83 -7.59 -7.03
CA TYR A 296 -0.42 -8.14 -6.49
C TYR A 296 -0.51 -9.62 -6.83
N ILE A 297 -0.44 -10.50 -5.83
CA ILE A 297 -0.65 -11.94 -6.01
C ILE A 297 -2.14 -12.24 -5.80
N LEU A 298 -2.86 -12.65 -6.83
CA LEU A 298 -4.31 -12.83 -6.75
C LEU A 298 -4.67 -14.31 -6.77
N SER A 299 -5.19 -14.80 -5.65
CA SER A 299 -5.80 -16.13 -5.52
C SER A 299 -7.04 -16.25 -6.43
N PRO A 300 -7.45 -17.46 -6.83
CA PRO A 300 -8.69 -17.65 -7.58
C PRO A 300 -9.88 -17.07 -6.82
N ARG A 301 -10.88 -16.50 -7.51
CA ARG A 301 -12.09 -15.96 -6.86
C ARG A 301 -12.89 -17.02 -6.07
N SER A 302 -12.62 -18.30 -6.32
CA SER A 302 -13.17 -19.47 -5.62
C SER A 302 -12.41 -19.87 -4.36
N ILE A 303 -11.34 -19.16 -3.98
CA ILE A 303 -10.51 -19.49 -2.83
C ILE A 303 -11.37 -19.65 -1.55
N PRO A 304 -11.34 -20.82 -0.89
CA PRO A 304 -12.15 -21.03 0.31
C PRO A 304 -11.65 -20.20 1.49
N TRP A 305 -12.57 -19.62 2.27
CA TRP A 305 -12.27 -18.97 3.55
C TRP A 305 -11.45 -19.85 4.50
N SER A 306 -11.65 -21.17 4.46
CA SER A 306 -10.92 -22.12 5.29
C SER A 306 -9.46 -22.36 4.88
N SER A 307 -9.03 -21.84 3.72
CA SER A 307 -7.66 -21.99 3.20
C SER A 307 -6.86 -20.70 3.31
N ILE A 308 -7.34 -19.62 2.68
CA ILE A 308 -6.78 -18.27 2.73
C ILE A 308 -7.93 -17.30 2.99
N ALA A 309 -8.15 -16.95 4.26
CA ALA A 309 -9.25 -16.09 4.69
C ALA A 309 -9.00 -14.60 4.38
N TYR A 310 -7.74 -14.16 4.42
CA TYR A 310 -7.38 -12.75 4.41
C TYR A 310 -6.09 -12.48 3.63
N GLY A 311 -5.94 -11.26 3.14
CA GLY A 311 -4.79 -10.83 2.34
C GLY A 311 -4.21 -9.48 2.77
N PRO A 312 -3.07 -9.44 3.49
CA PRO A 312 -2.49 -8.19 3.97
C PRO A 312 -1.49 -7.57 2.97
N ALA A 313 -1.29 -6.26 3.09
CA ALA A 313 -0.21 -5.54 2.45
C ALA A 313 1.15 -5.89 3.07
N PHE A 314 2.16 -5.94 2.21
CA PHE A 314 3.56 -6.18 2.54
C PHE A 314 4.38 -4.93 2.20
N PRO A 315 4.40 -3.91 3.09
CA PRO A 315 5.27 -2.77 2.96
C PRO A 315 6.70 -3.11 3.42
N VAL A 316 7.24 -4.21 2.90
CA VAL A 316 8.53 -4.80 3.28
C VAL A 316 9.32 -5.15 2.03
N ARG A 317 10.63 -5.29 2.20
CA ARG A 317 11.53 -5.67 1.11
C ARG A 317 11.54 -7.19 0.95
N VAL A 318 11.30 -7.66 -0.27
CA VAL A 318 11.49 -9.04 -0.70
C VAL A 318 12.50 -9.07 -1.85
N GLU A 319 13.49 -9.93 -1.71
CA GLU A 319 14.54 -10.11 -2.73
C GLU A 319 14.04 -11.02 -3.84
N THR A 320 14.37 -10.64 -5.07
CA THR A 320 14.15 -11.41 -6.30
C THR A 320 15.43 -11.39 -7.13
N ASP A 321 15.51 -12.23 -8.16
CA ASP A 321 16.63 -12.23 -9.11
C ASP A 321 16.73 -10.92 -9.91
N ASP A 322 15.70 -10.07 -9.89
CA ASP A 322 15.66 -8.76 -10.52
C ASP A 322 15.75 -7.58 -9.54
N GLY A 323 15.96 -7.85 -8.26
CA GLY A 323 16.21 -6.83 -7.22
C GLY A 323 15.21 -6.88 -6.10
N TRP A 324 14.92 -5.74 -5.47
CA TRP A 324 14.00 -5.69 -4.36
C TRP A 324 12.62 -5.23 -4.81
N ILE A 325 11.60 -6.00 -4.46
CA ILE A 325 10.23 -5.51 -4.38
C ILE A 325 10.05 -4.92 -2.99
N SER A 326 9.51 -3.69 -2.89
CA SER A 326 9.27 -3.03 -1.60
C SER A 326 7.78 -2.84 -1.27
N ASN A 327 6.91 -3.17 -2.23
CA ASN A 327 5.47 -2.98 -2.15
C ASN A 327 4.76 -4.17 -2.80
N GLY A 328 3.89 -4.84 -2.06
CA GLY A 328 2.98 -5.80 -2.65
C GLY A 328 1.93 -6.30 -1.68
N THR A 329 1.06 -7.16 -2.15
CA THR A 329 -0.01 -7.79 -1.37
C THR A 329 -0.40 -9.11 -2.02
N PHE A 330 -1.13 -9.96 -1.30
CA PHE A 330 -1.82 -11.09 -1.89
C PHE A 330 -3.28 -11.12 -1.46
N SER A 331 -4.18 -11.66 -2.30
CA SER A 331 -5.60 -11.79 -1.94
C SER A 331 -5.94 -13.07 -1.20
N GLY A 332 -6.84 -12.95 -0.22
CA GLY A 332 -7.60 -14.06 0.34
C GLY A 332 -9.07 -14.02 -0.11
N ALA A 333 -9.91 -14.80 0.58
CA ALA A 333 -11.35 -14.82 0.34
C ALA A 333 -12.06 -13.50 0.69
N ASP A 334 -11.48 -12.70 1.59
CA ASP A 334 -11.91 -11.35 1.97
C ASP A 334 -12.01 -10.38 0.78
N ALA A 335 -11.10 -10.49 -0.19
CA ALA A 335 -11.13 -9.70 -1.42
C ALA A 335 -12.38 -9.98 -2.27
N TYR A 336 -13.00 -11.16 -2.15
CA TYR A 336 -14.09 -11.61 -3.03
C TYR A 336 -15.43 -11.73 -2.33
N GLN A 337 -15.63 -10.94 -1.26
CA GLN A 337 -16.89 -10.87 -0.56
C GLN A 337 -18.06 -10.47 -1.47
N ARG A 338 -19.26 -10.90 -1.10
CA ARG A 338 -20.51 -10.56 -1.81
C ARG A 338 -21.00 -9.15 -1.46
N ILE A 339 -20.10 -8.17 -1.58
CA ILE A 339 -20.34 -6.75 -1.36
C ILE A 339 -19.97 -6.03 -2.65
N LEU A 340 -20.78 -5.04 -3.06
CA LEU A 340 -20.53 -4.30 -4.28
C LEU A 340 -19.14 -3.64 -4.23
N GLY A 341 -18.29 -4.01 -5.20
CA GLY A 341 -16.92 -3.51 -5.31
C GLY A 341 -15.95 -4.03 -4.24
N ALA A 342 -16.24 -5.15 -3.57
CA ALA A 342 -15.37 -5.71 -2.53
C ALA A 342 -13.91 -5.89 -2.98
N ASP A 343 -13.72 -6.35 -4.22
CA ASP A 343 -12.42 -6.67 -4.80
C ASP A 343 -11.55 -5.44 -5.01
N TRP A 344 -12.02 -4.43 -5.76
CA TRP A 344 -11.23 -3.23 -5.98
C TRP A 344 -11.04 -2.43 -4.69
N LYS A 345 -12.02 -2.43 -3.77
CA LYS A 345 -11.90 -1.75 -2.48
C LYS A 345 -10.88 -2.43 -1.56
N TRP A 346 -10.85 -3.76 -1.52
CA TRP A 346 -9.79 -4.51 -0.86
C TRP A 346 -8.44 -4.14 -1.45
N MET A 347 -8.31 -4.20 -2.79
CA MET A 347 -7.06 -3.88 -3.47
C MET A 347 -6.60 -2.45 -3.17
N ALA A 348 -7.53 -1.49 -3.17
CA ALA A 348 -7.26 -0.09 -2.87
C ALA A 348 -6.87 0.12 -1.40
N HIS A 349 -7.48 -0.61 -0.47
CA HIS A 349 -7.14 -0.56 0.96
C HIS A 349 -5.70 -1.04 1.20
N GLU A 350 -5.36 -2.24 0.70
CA GLU A 350 -4.00 -2.77 0.83
C GLU A 350 -2.98 -1.85 0.16
N THR A 351 -3.33 -1.28 -1.00
CA THR A 351 -2.48 -0.29 -1.68
C THR A 351 -2.31 1.00 -0.89
N GLY A 352 -3.30 1.39 -0.08
CA GLY A 352 -3.19 2.51 0.85
C GLY A 352 -2.03 2.34 1.83
N HIS A 353 -1.84 1.13 2.37
CA HIS A 353 -0.66 0.81 3.19
C HIS A 353 0.65 0.87 2.40
N LEU A 354 0.61 0.54 1.11
CA LEU A 354 1.78 0.65 0.22
C LEU A 354 2.14 2.11 -0.11
N PHE A 355 1.20 3.06 0.05
CA PHE A 355 1.49 4.50 0.11
C PHE A 355 1.93 4.99 1.48
N GLY A 356 1.83 4.15 2.51
CA GLY A 356 2.19 4.42 3.91
C GLY A 356 1.02 4.76 4.82
N LEU A 357 -0.23 4.57 4.41
CA LEU A 357 -1.39 4.93 5.24
C LEU A 357 -1.63 3.91 6.37
N HIS A 358 -2.19 4.37 7.48
CA HIS A 358 -2.59 3.54 8.62
C HIS A 358 -3.99 2.94 8.42
N ASP A 359 -4.26 1.83 9.08
CA ASP A 359 -5.61 1.41 9.42
C ASP A 359 -6.21 2.38 10.43
N LEU A 360 -7.41 2.89 10.15
CA LEU A 360 -8.10 3.85 11.00
C LEU A 360 -9.13 3.21 11.92
N TYR A 361 -9.50 1.94 11.69
CA TYR A 361 -10.34 1.18 12.62
C TYR A 361 -9.56 0.83 13.89
N THR A 362 -10.23 0.24 14.88
CA THR A 362 -9.60 -0.19 16.13
C THR A 362 -9.64 -1.70 16.26
N SER A 363 -8.59 -2.28 16.83
CA SER A 363 -8.47 -3.73 17.05
C SER A 363 -8.80 -4.13 18.50
N GLY A 364 -9.19 -5.39 18.69
CA GLY A 364 -9.45 -5.96 20.02
C GLY A 364 -10.70 -5.36 20.68
N SER A 365 -10.61 -5.02 21.97
CA SER A 365 -11.74 -4.46 22.74
C SER A 365 -11.89 -2.95 22.61
N GLN A 366 -11.04 -2.28 21.82
CA GLN A 366 -11.08 -0.83 21.68
C GLN A 366 -12.25 -0.40 20.79
N LYS A 367 -13.03 0.58 21.25
CA LYS A 367 -14.18 1.11 20.50
C LYS A 367 -13.70 1.87 19.25
N PRO A 368 -14.44 1.77 18.13
CA PRO A 368 -14.16 2.57 16.93
C PRO A 368 -14.15 4.07 17.25
N THR A 369 -13.22 4.79 16.65
CA THR A 369 -13.06 6.24 16.85
C THR A 369 -13.29 7.04 15.58
N TYR A 370 -13.26 6.40 14.41
CA TYR A 370 -13.36 7.09 13.12
C TYR A 370 -14.64 6.78 12.33
N GLY A 371 -15.18 5.56 12.41
CA GLY A 371 -16.36 5.18 11.63
C GLY A 371 -16.04 4.89 10.17
N GLU A 372 -17.03 4.96 9.28
CA GLU A 372 -16.85 4.54 7.87
C GLU A 372 -16.34 5.63 6.93
N TRP A 373 -15.83 6.76 7.44
CA TRP A 373 -15.52 7.98 6.67
C TRP A 373 -14.25 7.95 5.80
N ASP A 374 -13.62 6.79 5.65
CA ASP A 374 -12.39 6.58 4.87
C ASP A 374 -12.22 5.10 4.54
N LEU A 375 -11.75 4.79 3.32
CA LEU A 375 -11.41 3.43 2.88
C LEU A 375 -10.47 2.69 3.85
N MET A 376 -9.54 3.40 4.47
CA MET A 376 -8.58 2.86 5.44
C MET A 376 -9.23 2.58 6.81
N SER A 377 -10.47 3.01 7.03
CA SER A 377 -11.26 2.71 8.23
C SER A 377 -12.22 1.55 8.01
N ASN A 378 -12.93 1.55 6.88
CA ASN A 378 -13.82 0.45 6.51
C ASN A 378 -13.90 0.36 4.98
N ASN A 379 -13.01 -0.43 4.40
CA ASN A 379 -12.95 -0.65 2.96
C ASN A 379 -14.21 -1.31 2.39
N PHE A 380 -14.95 -2.11 3.16
CA PHE A 380 -16.16 -2.76 2.68
C PHE A 380 -17.42 -1.90 2.79
N SER A 381 -17.32 -0.68 3.33
CA SER A 381 -18.44 0.26 3.32
C SER A 381 -18.90 0.55 1.89
N THR A 382 -20.21 0.71 1.73
CA THR A 382 -20.85 1.20 0.50
C THR A 382 -21.30 2.66 0.66
N ARG A 383 -20.72 3.38 1.64
CA ARG A 383 -21.07 4.75 1.99
C ARG A 383 -19.90 5.71 1.73
N ALA A 384 -19.21 6.20 2.76
CA ALA A 384 -18.27 7.32 2.66
C ALA A 384 -16.81 6.88 2.63
N ILE A 385 -16.34 6.32 1.52
CA ILE A 385 -15.00 5.71 1.45
C ILE A 385 -13.90 6.62 0.87
N GLU A 386 -14.21 7.87 0.51
CA GLU A 386 -13.15 8.78 0.07
C GLU A 386 -12.10 9.00 1.19
N LEU A 387 -10.81 9.02 0.81
CA LEU A 387 -9.73 9.27 1.76
C LEU A 387 -9.90 10.65 2.40
N ASN A 388 -9.66 10.72 3.69
CA ASN A 388 -9.77 11.95 4.45
C ASN A 388 -8.67 12.96 4.08
N SER A 389 -8.93 14.24 4.33
CA SER A 389 -8.04 15.33 3.94
C SER A 389 -6.66 15.25 4.60
N TRP A 390 -6.55 14.74 5.84
CA TRP A 390 -5.25 14.53 6.48
C TRP A 390 -4.43 13.46 5.78
N ASN A 391 -5.02 12.30 5.46
CA ASN A 391 -4.37 11.23 4.71
C ASN A 391 -3.90 11.74 3.33
N ARG A 392 -4.75 12.47 2.61
CA ARG A 392 -4.37 13.09 1.33
C ARG A 392 -3.30 14.17 1.48
N TYR A 393 -3.26 14.89 2.59
CA TYR A 393 -2.25 15.91 2.82
C TYR A 393 -0.88 15.29 3.12
N VAL A 394 -0.83 14.28 4.00
CA VAL A 394 0.40 13.54 4.30
C VAL A 394 0.95 12.85 3.04
N THR A 395 0.07 12.36 2.14
CA THR A 395 0.46 11.81 0.84
C THR A 395 0.72 12.83 -0.26
N ASN A 396 0.70 14.15 0.02
CA ASN A 396 0.95 15.21 -0.96
C ASN A 396 -0.05 15.20 -2.15
N TRP A 397 -1.25 14.71 -1.89
CA TRP A 397 -2.41 14.70 -2.79
C TRP A 397 -3.36 15.89 -2.58
N LEU A 398 -3.25 16.56 -1.43
CA LEU A 398 -3.71 17.94 -1.25
C LEU A 398 -2.49 18.86 -1.18
N SER A 399 -2.51 19.93 -1.97
CA SER A 399 -1.46 20.95 -1.91
C SER A 399 -1.67 21.91 -0.73
N ASP A 400 -0.61 22.63 -0.36
CA ASP A 400 -0.68 23.68 0.67
C ASP A 400 -1.68 24.81 0.29
N SER A 401 -2.04 24.96 -0.99
CA SER A 401 -3.05 25.92 -1.44
C SER A 401 -4.50 25.42 -1.30
N GLN A 402 -4.69 24.13 -1.06
CA GLN A 402 -5.99 23.48 -0.85
C GLN A 402 -6.29 23.25 0.64
N ILE A 403 -5.34 23.59 1.52
CA ILE A 403 -5.50 23.51 2.96
C ILE A 403 -5.27 24.89 3.57
N ASP A 404 -6.04 25.24 4.59
CA ASP A 404 -5.70 26.36 5.47
C ASP A 404 -5.18 25.79 6.80
N CYS A 405 -4.13 26.40 7.33
CA CYS A 405 -3.41 25.92 8.50
C CYS A 405 -3.34 27.01 9.56
N LEU A 406 -3.87 26.70 10.74
CA LEU A 406 -3.84 27.57 11.91
C LEU A 406 -3.05 26.93 13.04
N ASP A 407 -2.48 27.76 13.91
CA ASP A 407 -1.94 27.33 15.19
C ASP A 407 -2.92 27.69 16.29
N LYS A 408 -3.26 26.74 17.18
CA LYS A 408 -4.12 27.00 18.34
C LYS A 408 -3.64 28.20 19.16
N ALA A 409 -2.34 28.44 19.25
CA ALA A 409 -1.77 29.55 20.00
C ALA A 409 -2.11 30.93 19.41
N THR A 410 -2.42 31.01 18.10
CA THR A 410 -2.68 32.28 17.41
C THR A 410 -4.18 32.57 17.24
N ILE A 411 -5.06 31.60 17.52
CA ILE A 411 -6.51 31.77 17.45
C ILE A 411 -6.99 32.58 18.67
N GLY A 412 -7.58 33.75 18.41
CA GLY A 412 -8.20 34.61 19.42
C GLY A 412 -9.69 34.34 19.65
N THR A 413 -10.33 35.17 20.48
CA THR A 413 -11.78 35.10 20.74
C THR A 413 -12.62 35.66 19.58
N ALA A 414 -12.03 36.46 18.70
CA ALA A 414 -12.67 36.91 17.46
C ALA A 414 -12.80 35.74 16.48
N ALA A 415 -13.98 35.61 15.85
CA ALA A 415 -14.26 34.55 14.90
C ALA A 415 -13.46 34.72 13.60
N LEU A 416 -12.73 33.66 13.23
CA LEU A 416 -12.09 33.51 11.94
C LEU A 416 -13.06 32.80 11.00
N THR A 417 -13.55 33.50 9.97
CA THR A 417 -14.42 32.91 8.94
C THR A 417 -13.59 32.09 7.96
N ARG A 418 -14.04 30.88 7.64
CA ARG A 418 -13.43 29.97 6.66
C ARG A 418 -14.49 29.42 5.72
N VAL A 419 -14.11 29.20 4.47
CA VAL A 419 -15.00 28.63 3.45
C VAL A 419 -14.32 27.40 2.89
N LEU A 420 -14.95 26.25 3.08
CA LEU A 420 -14.49 24.97 2.56
C LEU A 420 -15.33 24.58 1.35
N ILE A 421 -14.69 24.16 0.26
CA ILE A 421 -15.36 23.43 -0.82
C ILE A 421 -15.40 21.93 -0.46
N PRO A 422 -16.35 21.16 -1.03
CA PRO A 422 -16.40 19.72 -0.82
C PRO A 422 -15.06 19.03 -1.14
N LEU A 423 -14.64 18.08 -0.29
CA LEU A 423 -13.39 17.34 -0.49
C LEU A 423 -13.35 16.61 -1.84
N SER A 424 -14.50 16.07 -2.26
CA SER A 424 -14.71 15.36 -3.52
C SER A 424 -14.79 16.28 -4.75
N SER A 425 -14.83 17.60 -4.57
CA SER A 425 -14.89 18.58 -5.66
C SER A 425 -13.56 18.70 -6.40
N ASN A 426 -13.61 18.92 -7.71
CA ASN A 426 -12.44 19.24 -8.53
C ASN A 426 -12.25 20.76 -8.71
N ASN A 427 -13.10 21.58 -8.08
CA ASN A 427 -12.99 23.03 -8.18
C ASN A 427 -11.79 23.56 -7.39
N LEU A 428 -11.29 24.73 -7.80
CA LEU A 428 -10.28 25.46 -7.03
C LEU A 428 -10.91 25.99 -5.73
N GLY A 429 -10.20 25.82 -4.62
CA GLY A 429 -10.64 26.30 -3.30
C GLY A 429 -9.99 25.53 -2.16
N GLN A 430 -10.27 26.00 -0.94
CA GLN A 430 -9.83 25.37 0.29
C GLN A 430 -10.71 24.13 0.57
N LYS A 431 -10.11 22.94 0.68
CA LYS A 431 -10.81 21.67 0.92
C LYS A 431 -10.83 21.28 2.39
N ALA A 432 -9.87 21.77 3.17
CA ALA A 432 -9.79 21.48 4.59
C ALA A 432 -9.21 22.66 5.40
N GLN A 433 -9.64 22.76 6.65
CA GLN A 433 -9.03 23.61 7.67
C GLN A 433 -8.36 22.71 8.70
N PHE A 434 -7.06 22.94 8.91
CA PHE A 434 -6.27 22.28 9.95
C PHE A 434 -5.95 23.26 11.08
N VAL A 435 -5.98 22.79 12.32
CA VAL A 435 -5.51 23.53 13.48
C VAL A 435 -4.50 22.66 14.22
N ARG A 436 -3.26 23.14 14.32
CA ARG A 436 -2.25 22.56 15.19
C ARG A 436 -2.69 22.73 16.64
N LEU A 437 -2.98 21.62 17.30
CA LEU A 437 -3.36 21.59 18.72
C LEU A 437 -2.13 21.45 19.63
N SER A 438 -1.13 20.69 19.18
CA SER A 438 0.16 20.49 19.84
C SER A 438 1.25 20.11 18.82
N ASP A 439 2.45 19.72 19.29
CA ASP A 439 3.52 19.20 18.44
C ASP A 439 3.21 17.82 17.83
N SER A 440 2.17 17.13 18.32
CA SER A 440 1.82 15.76 17.92
C SER A 440 0.32 15.57 17.66
N LYS A 441 -0.46 16.65 17.61
CA LYS A 441 -1.92 16.55 17.44
C LYS A 441 -2.46 17.67 16.56
N ILE A 442 -3.30 17.30 15.61
CA ILE A 442 -3.99 18.20 14.69
C ILE A 442 -5.50 18.02 14.83
N LEU A 443 -6.25 19.11 14.68
CA LEU A 443 -7.69 19.13 14.48
C LEU A 443 -7.96 19.39 13.00
N VAL A 444 -8.84 18.59 12.40
CA VAL A 444 -9.17 18.63 10.99
C VAL A 444 -10.65 18.89 10.81
N MET A 445 -10.96 19.75 9.84
CA MET A 445 -12.31 20.08 9.42
C MET A 445 -12.36 19.96 7.90
N GLU A 446 -13.24 19.10 7.39
CA GLU A 446 -13.40 18.86 5.96
C GLU A 446 -14.88 18.80 5.59
N TYR A 447 -15.25 19.37 4.45
CA TYR A 447 -16.65 19.34 4.01
C TYR A 447 -16.92 18.07 3.18
N ARG A 448 -17.80 17.20 3.72
CA ARG A 448 -18.19 15.92 3.12
C ARG A 448 -19.64 15.99 2.66
N LYS A 449 -19.89 15.51 1.45
CA LYS A 449 -21.21 15.47 0.81
C LYS A 449 -21.30 14.28 -0.14
N ASN A 450 -22.51 13.95 -0.58
CA ASN A 450 -22.70 12.94 -1.60
C ASN A 450 -22.00 13.35 -2.92
N GLY A 451 -21.15 12.47 -3.43
CA GLY A 451 -20.42 12.70 -4.68
C GLY A 451 -19.08 11.97 -4.70
N GLY A 452 -18.61 11.65 -5.92
CA GLY A 452 -17.40 10.83 -6.07
C GLY A 452 -17.62 9.43 -5.52
N PHE A 453 -16.74 8.99 -4.60
CA PHE A 453 -16.87 7.69 -3.93
C PHE A 453 -17.62 7.79 -2.58
N ASP A 454 -18.04 8.98 -2.18
CA ASP A 454 -18.90 9.15 -1.01
C ASP A 454 -20.37 9.04 -1.41
N ILE A 455 -21.03 8.00 -0.89
CA ILE A 455 -22.48 7.81 -0.97
C ILE A 455 -23.07 8.19 0.39
N LEU A 456 -23.62 9.40 0.46
CA LEU A 456 -24.12 10.00 1.71
C LEU A 456 -25.59 10.42 1.55
N PRO A 457 -26.48 10.02 2.48
CA PRO A 457 -27.80 10.64 2.55
C PRO A 457 -27.68 12.13 2.86
N ALA A 458 -28.62 12.95 2.36
CA ALA A 458 -28.59 14.41 2.56
C ALA A 458 -28.47 14.82 4.04
N GLY A 459 -29.05 14.05 4.97
CA GLY A 459 -28.93 14.29 6.41
C GLY A 459 -27.53 14.03 6.99
N ASN A 460 -26.67 13.29 6.30
CA ASN A 460 -25.33 12.96 6.78
C ASN A 460 -24.25 13.83 6.13
N GLU A 461 -24.62 14.70 5.19
CA GLU A 461 -23.70 15.71 4.66
C GLU A 461 -23.40 16.79 5.68
N GLY A 462 -22.20 17.34 5.62
CA GLY A 462 -21.77 18.36 6.56
C GLY A 462 -20.26 18.43 6.71
N VAL A 463 -19.81 19.25 7.66
CA VAL A 463 -18.39 19.39 7.97
C VAL A 463 -18.01 18.31 8.97
N LEU A 464 -17.24 17.32 8.52
CA LEU A 464 -16.68 16.30 9.37
C LEU A 464 -15.51 16.89 10.16
N ILE A 465 -15.55 16.73 11.48
CA ILE A 465 -14.53 17.23 12.40
C ILE A 465 -13.86 16.04 13.07
N TYR A 466 -12.54 15.97 13.06
CA TYR A 466 -11.80 14.91 13.74
C TYR A 466 -10.42 15.38 14.18
N THR A 467 -9.85 14.71 15.18
CA THR A 467 -8.44 14.92 15.56
C THR A 467 -7.58 13.79 15.01
N VAL A 468 -6.32 14.08 14.67
CA VAL A 468 -5.29 13.08 14.41
C VAL A 468 -4.15 13.24 15.41
N ASP A 469 -3.74 12.13 16.04
CA ASP A 469 -2.65 12.06 17.00
C ASP A 469 -1.47 11.26 16.41
N MET A 470 -0.36 11.95 16.17
CA MET A 470 0.82 11.40 15.52
C MET A 470 1.59 10.41 16.39
N THR A 471 1.26 10.30 17.69
CA THR A 471 1.86 9.34 18.61
C THR A 471 1.18 7.97 18.60
N VAL A 472 -0.02 7.89 17.98
CA VAL A 472 -0.86 6.69 18.04
C VAL A 472 -0.64 5.81 16.81
N ALA A 473 -0.25 4.57 17.06
CA ALA A 473 0.00 3.56 16.02
C ALA A 473 -1.27 3.14 15.26
N THR A 474 -1.08 2.50 14.11
CA THR A 474 -2.15 1.88 13.30
C THR A 474 -3.07 0.99 14.15
N MET A 475 -4.35 0.96 13.83
CA MET A 475 -5.37 0.17 14.53
C MET A 475 -5.61 0.53 16.02
N LYS A 476 -5.08 1.67 16.50
CA LYS A 476 -5.19 2.14 17.91
C LYS A 476 -5.98 3.44 18.07
N GLY A 477 -6.70 3.86 17.02
CA GLY A 477 -7.59 5.02 17.09
C GLY A 477 -6.87 6.37 17.04
N GLY A 478 -5.84 6.49 16.21
CA GLY A 478 -5.12 7.76 16.01
C GLY A 478 -5.98 8.86 15.39
N TRP A 479 -7.10 8.50 14.77
CA TRP A 479 -8.12 9.43 14.27
C TRP A 479 -9.37 9.33 15.15
N SER A 480 -9.92 10.47 15.56
CA SER A 480 -11.11 10.51 16.41
C SER A 480 -12.12 11.56 15.96
N VAL A 481 -13.27 11.09 15.47
CA VAL A 481 -14.37 11.93 14.99
C VAL A 481 -15.10 12.60 16.16
N GLN A 482 -15.33 13.90 15.99
CA GLN A 482 -16.08 14.75 16.91
C GLN A 482 -17.51 14.85 16.42
N ARG A 483 -18.46 14.50 17.28
CA ARG A 483 -19.88 14.40 16.94
C ARG A 483 -20.56 15.76 16.97
N ARG A 484 -21.41 16.05 15.98
CA ARG A 484 -22.42 17.12 16.07
C ARG A 484 -23.37 16.91 17.26
N PRO A 485 -24.00 17.97 17.80
CA PRO A 485 -25.05 17.83 18.80
C PRO A 485 -26.17 16.87 18.36
N GLY A 486 -26.50 15.90 19.21
CA GLY A 486 -27.53 14.89 18.96
C GLY A 486 -27.12 13.72 18.06
N SER A 487 -25.87 13.65 17.59
CA SER A 487 -25.36 12.46 16.90
C SER A 487 -25.25 11.27 17.88
N THR A 488 -25.75 10.12 17.46
CA THR A 488 -25.80 8.89 18.29
C THR A 488 -25.38 7.63 17.54
N ASN A 489 -25.24 7.71 16.21
CA ASN A 489 -24.89 6.54 15.41
C ASN A 489 -23.49 6.01 15.79
N GLN A 490 -23.39 4.72 16.13
CA GLN A 490 -22.14 4.13 16.63
C GLN A 490 -20.97 4.23 15.62
N ASP A 491 -21.26 4.23 14.32
CA ASP A 491 -20.27 4.34 13.24
C ASP A 491 -20.03 5.79 12.78
N PHE A 492 -20.48 6.77 13.56
CA PHE A 492 -20.25 8.21 13.35
C PHE A 492 -20.84 8.79 12.05
N LEU A 493 -21.73 8.06 11.37
CA LEU A 493 -22.29 8.50 10.08
C LEU A 493 -23.13 9.77 10.16
N ASP A 494 -23.72 10.04 11.32
CA ASP A 494 -24.50 11.24 11.60
C ASP A 494 -23.66 12.32 12.29
N ALA A 495 -22.32 12.19 12.33
CA ALA A 495 -21.44 13.06 13.11
C ALA A 495 -21.11 14.40 12.44
N ALA A 496 -21.15 14.48 11.11
CA ALA A 496 -20.76 15.69 10.37
C ALA A 496 -21.67 16.88 10.71
N LEU A 497 -21.07 18.02 11.06
CA LEU A 497 -21.80 19.21 11.49
C LEU A 497 -22.57 19.85 10.33
N ARG A 498 -23.80 20.27 10.61
CA ARG A 498 -24.71 20.95 9.69
C ARG A 498 -24.79 22.43 10.00
N ALA A 499 -25.37 23.22 9.09
CA ALA A 499 -25.62 24.64 9.34
C ALA A 499 -26.34 24.87 10.69
N GLY A 500 -25.79 25.76 11.51
CA GLY A 500 -26.22 26.07 12.88
C GLY A 500 -25.60 25.19 13.98
N ASP A 501 -24.95 24.07 13.63
CA ASP A 501 -24.26 23.25 14.63
C ASP A 501 -22.97 23.92 15.11
N LYS A 502 -22.68 23.70 16.39
CA LYS A 502 -21.52 24.25 17.09
C LYS A 502 -20.95 23.24 18.07
N ILE A 503 -19.63 23.09 18.09
CA ILE A 503 -18.92 22.25 19.05
C ILE A 503 -17.65 22.93 19.55
N THR A 504 -17.09 22.44 20.66
CA THR A 504 -15.76 22.84 21.14
C THR A 504 -14.87 21.62 21.22
N VAL A 505 -13.68 21.70 20.62
CA VAL A 505 -12.68 20.63 20.61
C VAL A 505 -11.38 21.21 21.13
N GLU A 506 -10.92 20.70 22.28
CA GLU A 506 -9.67 21.12 22.93
C GLU A 506 -9.48 22.64 23.04
N GLY A 507 -10.55 23.38 23.36
CA GLY A 507 -10.54 24.83 23.54
C GLY A 507 -10.69 25.66 22.24
N ILE A 508 -10.94 24.99 21.12
CA ILE A 508 -11.32 25.64 19.85
C ILE A 508 -12.82 25.43 19.62
N GLU A 509 -13.56 26.52 19.52
CA GLU A 509 -14.96 26.51 19.16
C GLU A 509 -15.12 26.60 17.64
N ILE A 510 -15.96 25.73 17.09
CA ILE A 510 -16.21 25.58 15.66
C ILE A 510 -17.72 25.67 15.45
N GLU A 511 -18.14 26.61 14.62
CA GLU A 511 -19.54 26.80 14.22
C GLU A 511 -19.67 26.66 12.70
N VAL A 512 -20.58 25.80 12.25
CA VAL A 512 -20.93 25.74 10.82
C VAL A 512 -22.04 26.76 10.58
N VAL A 513 -21.69 27.91 10.01
CA VAL A 513 -22.63 29.02 9.79
C VAL A 513 -23.63 28.68 8.67
N ASN A 514 -23.13 28.09 7.58
CA ASN A 514 -23.96 27.73 6.43
C ASN A 514 -23.33 26.57 5.65
N THR A 515 -24.16 25.80 4.97
CA THR A 515 -23.76 24.75 4.03
C THR A 515 -24.56 24.87 2.74
N SER A 516 -23.93 24.62 1.60
CA SER A 516 -24.53 24.66 0.28
C SER A 516 -23.94 23.55 -0.60
N GLU A 517 -24.50 23.37 -1.80
CA GLU A 517 -23.99 22.38 -2.74
C GLU A 517 -22.49 22.52 -3.06
N ILE A 518 -21.94 23.74 -3.01
CA ILE A 518 -20.58 24.04 -3.45
C ILE A 518 -19.63 24.45 -2.33
N SER A 519 -20.14 24.73 -1.13
CA SER A 519 -19.31 25.19 -0.02
C SER A 519 -19.98 25.09 1.36
N ALA A 520 -19.15 25.04 2.40
CA ALA A 520 -19.52 25.23 3.79
C ALA A 520 -18.75 26.41 4.39
N THR A 521 -19.46 27.30 5.10
CA THR A 521 -18.86 28.43 5.81
C THR A 521 -18.77 28.10 7.29
N LEU A 522 -17.56 28.24 7.84
CA LEU A 522 -17.22 27.98 9.22
C LEU A 522 -16.81 29.26 9.94
N GLN A 523 -17.04 29.30 11.25
CA GLN A 523 -16.35 30.22 12.15
C GLN A 523 -15.53 29.43 13.16
N VAL A 524 -14.26 29.81 13.31
CA VAL A 524 -13.32 29.20 14.26
C VAL A 524 -12.84 30.27 15.22
N ARG A 525 -12.93 30.03 16.53
CA ARG A 525 -12.40 30.91 17.58
C ARG A 525 -11.94 30.14 18.79
N LYS A 526 -11.22 30.81 19.68
CA LYS A 526 -10.92 30.31 21.02
C LYS A 526 -12.20 30.30 21.85
N SER A 527 -12.46 29.16 22.52
CA SER A 527 -13.59 28.98 23.43
C SER A 527 -13.47 29.81 24.70
#